data_AF-A0A7I4YZI6-F1
#
_entry.id   AF-A0A7I4YZI6-F1
#
_cell.length_a   1.000
_cell.length_b   1.000
_cell.length_c   1.000
_cell.angle_alpha   90.00
_cell.angle_beta   90.00
_cell.angle_gamma   90.00
#
_symmetry.space_group_name_H-M   'P 1'
#
loop_
_entity.id
_entity.type
_entity.pdbx_description
1 polymer ?
#
loop_
_entity_poly.entity_id
_entity_poly.type
_entity_poly.pdbx_seq_one_letter_code
_entity_poly.pdbx_strand_id
1 'polypeptide(L)'
;MAKLSSDDIIAVGIIEGLGVLGLASNGLAMLILIKGGKISHSFQQLCFSNCTANFICLALFVLYCAPMIILQSNFSHTSPIAKLISGFMVAIWDVSVYSHLMSSINRLIVISWPIESRKILNQRNTKVLIGVAWFLGFLHFIPYFRVDQCYIVFYASKYIWEFSPNYCGFVLGKVLDFGTGVSVFVLIITFDLYTVLRIRTIMKVEHGWRQRQELKFFAQSCLQFCIFVVKLSNFYFISEYFVGDHINNRWPAFFTTTFLWELTHCVDGFILIPFHYKDWRRRDNVLPVIA
;
A
#
# COMPACT_ATOMS: atom_id res chain seq x y z
N MET A 1 -19.57 29.04 -2.36
CA MET A 1 -18.26 28.38 -2.55
C MET A 1 -17.19 29.34 -2.08
N ALA A 2 -16.32 28.89 -1.18
CA ALA A 2 -15.12 29.67 -0.84
C ALA A 2 -14.27 29.84 -2.09
N LYS A 3 -13.59 30.99 -2.23
CA LYS A 3 -12.66 31.21 -3.34
C LYS A 3 -11.39 30.41 -3.07
N LEU A 4 -11.15 29.37 -3.87
CA LEU A 4 -9.93 28.56 -3.79
C LEU A 4 -8.70 29.44 -4.07
N SER A 5 -7.66 29.27 -3.27
CA SER A 5 -6.35 29.86 -3.55
C SER A 5 -5.65 29.12 -4.70
N SER A 6 -4.63 29.74 -5.28
CA SER A 6 -3.80 29.07 -6.29
C SER A 6 -3.16 27.79 -5.74
N ASP A 7 -2.79 27.77 -4.45
CA ASP A 7 -2.21 26.58 -3.82
C ASP A 7 -3.23 25.46 -3.66
N ASP A 8 -4.48 25.79 -3.34
CA ASP A 8 -5.55 24.78 -3.23
C ASP A 8 -5.76 24.09 -4.59
N ILE A 9 -5.77 24.88 -5.66
CA ILE A 9 -5.93 24.36 -7.03
C ILE A 9 -4.76 23.43 -7.39
N ILE A 10 -3.53 23.80 -7.04
CA ILE A 10 -2.35 22.97 -7.28
C ILE A 10 -2.41 21.68 -6.45
N ALA A 11 -2.75 21.77 -5.16
CA ALA A 11 -2.84 20.63 -4.27
C ALA A 11 -3.92 19.64 -4.73
N VAL A 12 -5.10 20.13 -5.11
CA VAL A 12 -6.17 19.32 -5.72
C VAL A 12 -5.68 18.66 -7.00
N GLY A 13 -5.04 19.41 -7.91
CA GLY A 13 -4.52 18.86 -9.15
C GLY A 13 -3.49 17.74 -8.94
N ILE A 14 -2.64 17.86 -7.91
CA ILE A 14 -1.69 16.81 -7.54
C ILE A 14 -2.40 15.58 -6.98
N ILE A 15 -3.30 15.77 -6.00
CA ILE A 15 -4.02 14.67 -5.34
C ILE A 15 -4.92 13.95 -6.36
N GLU A 16 -5.80 14.67 -7.06
CA GLU A 16 -6.67 14.04 -8.07
C GLU A 16 -5.86 13.41 -9.20
N GLY A 17 -4.81 14.07 -9.67
CA GLY A 17 -3.94 13.55 -10.72
C GLY A 17 -3.29 12.22 -10.33
N LEU A 18 -2.64 12.16 -9.16
CA LEU A 18 -2.02 10.94 -8.66
C LEU A 18 -3.05 9.86 -8.34
N GLY A 19 -4.17 10.23 -7.71
CA GLY A 19 -5.26 9.34 -7.38
C GLY A 19 -5.84 8.66 -8.61
N VAL A 20 -6.20 9.44 -9.65
CA VAL A 20 -6.75 8.91 -10.92
C VAL A 20 -5.72 8.04 -11.65
N LEU A 21 -4.46 8.49 -11.75
CA LEU A 21 -3.39 7.70 -12.36
C LEU A 21 -3.17 6.38 -11.62
N GLY A 22 -3.20 6.42 -10.28
CA GLY A 22 -3.05 5.25 -9.43
C GLY A 22 -4.24 4.30 -9.54
N LEU A 23 -5.47 4.81 -9.61
CA LEU A 23 -6.67 4.00 -9.82
C LEU A 23 -6.61 3.29 -11.17
N ALA A 24 -6.19 4.01 -12.22
CA ALA A 24 -6.00 3.43 -13.55
C ALA A 24 -4.90 2.37 -13.55
N SER A 25 -3.75 2.62 -12.92
CA SER A 25 -2.62 1.68 -12.89
C SER A 25 -2.94 0.42 -12.08
N ASN A 26 -3.53 0.55 -10.88
CA ASN A 26 -3.94 -0.58 -10.06
C ASN A 26 -5.11 -1.36 -10.69
N GLY A 27 -6.08 -0.66 -11.31
CA GLY A 27 -7.16 -1.29 -12.06
C GLY A 27 -6.64 -2.11 -13.25
N LEU A 28 -5.70 -1.55 -14.03
CA LEU A 28 -5.04 -2.27 -15.12
C LEU A 28 -4.23 -3.46 -14.61
N ALA A 29 -3.48 -3.30 -13.51
CA ALA A 29 -2.76 -4.38 -12.86
C ALA A 29 -3.69 -5.54 -12.44
N MET A 30 -4.84 -5.24 -11.83
CA MET A 30 -5.86 -6.22 -11.48
C MET A 30 -6.41 -6.94 -12.71
N LEU A 31 -6.70 -6.21 -13.79
CA LEU A 31 -7.16 -6.80 -15.06
C LEU A 31 -6.13 -7.75 -15.67
N ILE A 32 -4.84 -7.36 -15.67
CA ILE A 32 -3.73 -8.19 -16.14
C ILE A 32 -3.63 -9.48 -15.32
N LEU A 33 -3.76 -9.40 -13.99
CA LEU A 33 -3.73 -10.57 -13.10
C LEU A 33 -4.89 -11.54 -13.37
N ILE A 34 -6.11 -11.01 -13.53
CA ILE A 34 -7.30 -11.82 -13.84
C ILE A 34 -7.15 -12.47 -15.22
N LYS A 35 -6.91 -11.67 -16.25
CA LYS A 35 -6.85 -12.15 -17.64
C LYS A 35 -5.62 -13.02 -17.91
N GLY A 36 -4.52 -12.84 -17.16
CA GLY A 36 -3.29 -13.62 -17.28
C GLY A 36 -3.43 -15.12 -16.95
N GLY A 37 -4.56 -15.56 -16.37
CA GLY A 37 -4.88 -16.99 -16.22
C GLY A 37 -4.10 -17.73 -15.16
N LYS A 38 -3.39 -17.00 -14.32
CA LYS A 38 -2.56 -17.53 -13.25
C LYS A 38 -3.04 -17.09 -11.87
N ILE A 39 -4.24 -16.49 -11.77
CA ILE A 39 -4.82 -16.00 -10.50
C ILE A 39 -5.04 -17.12 -9.46
N SER A 40 -4.97 -18.39 -9.87
CA SER A 40 -4.95 -19.54 -8.97
C SER A 40 -3.64 -19.68 -8.19
N HIS A 41 -2.56 -19.02 -8.59
CA HIS A 41 -1.27 -19.03 -7.90
C HIS A 41 -1.26 -18.08 -6.71
N SER A 42 -0.69 -18.56 -5.60
CA SER A 42 -0.64 -17.83 -4.33
C SER A 42 -0.14 -16.38 -4.45
N PHE A 43 1.02 -16.19 -5.08
CA PHE A 43 1.61 -14.87 -5.28
C PHE A 43 0.68 -13.90 -6.04
N GLN A 44 -0.04 -14.38 -7.05
CA GLN A 44 -0.94 -13.51 -7.83
C GLN A 44 -2.17 -13.10 -7.04
N GLN A 45 -2.69 -13.95 -6.16
CA GLN A 45 -3.79 -13.60 -5.25
C GLN A 45 -3.36 -12.54 -4.24
N LEU A 46 -2.14 -12.66 -3.70
CA LEU A 46 -1.57 -11.66 -2.79
C LEU A 46 -1.38 -10.31 -3.50
N CYS A 47 -0.82 -10.30 -4.72
CA CYS A 47 -0.73 -9.11 -5.55
C CYS A 47 -2.09 -8.47 -5.84
N PHE A 48 -3.09 -9.28 -6.19
CA PHE A 48 -4.45 -8.80 -6.45
C PHE A 48 -5.07 -8.17 -5.20
N SER A 49 -4.89 -8.80 -4.03
CA SER A 49 -5.32 -8.25 -2.74
C SER A 49 -4.65 -6.90 -2.47
N ASN A 50 -3.35 -6.78 -2.69
CA ASN A 50 -2.63 -5.52 -2.48
C ASN A 50 -3.13 -4.41 -3.42
N CYS A 51 -3.30 -4.71 -4.71
CA CYS A 51 -3.89 -3.75 -5.65
C CYS A 51 -5.30 -3.31 -5.24
N THR A 52 -6.09 -4.20 -4.63
CA THR A 52 -7.42 -3.86 -4.13
C THR A 52 -7.32 -2.86 -2.97
N ALA A 53 -6.41 -3.08 -2.01
CA ALA A 53 -6.16 -2.13 -0.92
C ALA A 53 -5.69 -0.76 -1.46
N ASN A 54 -4.73 -0.76 -2.39
CA ASN A 54 -4.26 0.47 -3.05
C ASN A 54 -5.41 1.21 -3.75
N PHE A 55 -6.25 0.48 -4.49
CA PHE A 55 -7.39 1.05 -5.22
C PHE A 55 -8.37 1.74 -4.26
N ILE A 56 -8.68 1.11 -3.11
CA ILE A 56 -9.54 1.70 -2.07
C ILE A 56 -8.89 2.97 -1.50
N CYS A 57 -7.59 2.93 -1.18
CA CYS A 57 -6.88 4.08 -0.62
C CYS A 57 -6.86 5.27 -1.60
N LEU A 58 -6.54 5.03 -2.87
CA LEU A 58 -6.52 6.03 -3.92
C LEU A 58 -7.93 6.58 -4.22
N ALA A 59 -8.96 5.74 -4.16
CA ALA A 59 -10.35 6.19 -4.28
C ALA A 59 -10.73 7.14 -3.14
N LEU A 60 -10.24 6.92 -1.91
CA LEU A 60 -10.44 7.85 -0.79
C LEU A 60 -9.69 9.16 -0.99
N PHE A 61 -8.47 9.16 -1.55
CA PHE A 61 -7.82 10.42 -1.91
C PHE A 61 -8.65 11.26 -2.90
N VAL A 62 -9.17 10.62 -3.96
CA VAL A 62 -9.99 11.29 -4.99
C VAL A 62 -11.37 11.70 -4.47
N LEU A 63 -12.06 10.83 -3.72
CA LEU A 63 -13.46 11.03 -3.35
C LEU A 63 -13.66 11.68 -1.97
N TYR A 64 -12.60 11.77 -1.16
CA TYR A 64 -12.65 12.37 0.18
C TYR A 64 -11.66 13.53 0.33
N CYS A 65 -10.36 13.33 0.08
CA CYS A 65 -9.35 14.37 0.31
C CYS A 65 -9.47 15.56 -0.65
N ALA A 66 -9.59 15.30 -1.96
CA ALA A 66 -9.73 16.37 -2.95
C ALA A 66 -11.01 17.21 -2.74
N PRO A 67 -12.22 16.61 -2.56
CA PRO A 67 -13.43 17.36 -2.23
C PRO A 67 -13.32 18.18 -0.95
N MET A 68 -12.62 17.68 0.08
CA MET A 68 -12.36 18.42 1.32
C MET A 68 -11.61 19.74 1.06
N ILE A 69 -10.63 19.74 0.13
CA ILE A 69 -9.91 20.96 -0.29
C ILE A 69 -10.81 21.85 -1.14
N ILE A 70 -11.49 21.30 -2.15
CA ILE A 70 -12.37 22.06 -3.06
C ILE A 70 -13.45 22.81 -2.28
N LEU A 71 -14.05 22.14 -1.30
CA LEU A 71 -15.13 22.69 -0.47
C LEU A 71 -14.61 23.54 0.70
N GLN A 72 -13.29 23.57 0.95
CA GLN A 72 -12.68 24.16 2.14
C GLN A 72 -13.40 23.71 3.42
N SER A 73 -13.69 22.41 3.48
CA SER A 73 -14.59 21.85 4.47
C SER A 73 -13.85 21.47 5.75
N ASN A 74 -14.44 21.80 6.90
CA ASN A 74 -13.96 21.31 8.21
C ASN A 74 -14.57 19.96 8.60
N PHE A 75 -15.24 19.28 7.67
CA PHE A 75 -15.98 18.03 7.91
C PHE A 75 -15.12 16.93 8.55
N SER A 76 -13.84 16.81 8.16
CA SER A 76 -12.90 15.85 8.77
C SER A 76 -12.78 16.03 10.29
N HIS A 77 -12.82 17.27 10.78
CA HIS A 77 -12.66 17.58 12.21
C HIS A 77 -13.96 17.49 13.01
N THR A 78 -15.08 17.87 12.38
CA THR A 78 -16.35 18.06 13.09
C THR A 78 -17.24 16.82 13.08
N SER A 79 -17.11 15.96 12.07
CA SER A 79 -17.99 14.81 11.90
C SER A 79 -17.35 13.52 12.41
N PRO A 80 -18.01 12.78 13.32
CA PRO A 80 -17.59 11.44 13.73
C PRO A 80 -17.40 10.48 12.55
N ILE A 81 -18.28 10.57 11.54
CA ILE A 81 -18.21 9.73 10.34
C ILE A 81 -16.93 10.04 9.55
N ALA A 82 -16.55 11.32 9.45
CA ALA A 82 -15.34 11.72 8.73
C ALA A 82 -14.06 11.24 9.44
N LYS A 83 -14.05 11.26 10.78
CA LYS A 83 -12.98 10.66 11.59
C LYS A 83 -12.89 9.15 11.41
N LEU A 84 -14.03 8.45 11.29
CA LEU A 84 -14.05 7.01 10.98
C LEU A 84 -13.56 6.71 9.56
N ILE A 85 -13.93 7.52 8.55
CA ILE A 85 -13.40 7.40 7.18
C ILE A 85 -11.87 7.55 7.20
N SER A 86 -11.38 8.52 7.96
CA SER A 86 -9.94 8.79 8.13
C SER A 86 -9.22 7.61 8.80
N GLY A 87 -9.78 7.06 9.87
CA GLY A 87 -9.25 5.86 10.52
C GLY A 87 -9.30 4.62 9.61
N PHE A 88 -10.36 4.47 8.81
CA PHE A 88 -10.50 3.38 7.85
C PHE A 88 -9.41 3.46 6.77
N MET A 89 -9.09 4.67 6.31
CA MET A 89 -8.01 4.89 5.34
C MET A 89 -6.64 4.44 5.89
N VAL A 90 -6.36 4.71 7.17
CA VAL A 90 -5.15 4.19 7.85
C VAL A 90 -5.19 2.66 7.96
N ALA A 91 -6.34 2.07 8.29
CA ALA A 91 -6.46 0.62 8.36
C ALA A 91 -6.17 -0.04 6.98
N ILE A 92 -6.59 0.56 5.87
CA ILE A 92 -6.27 0.08 4.52
C ILE A 92 -4.76 0.19 4.24
N TRP A 93 -4.09 1.23 4.72
CA TRP A 93 -2.63 1.33 4.68
C TRP A 93 -1.98 0.16 5.45
N ASP A 94 -2.47 -0.17 6.64
CA ASP A 94 -1.97 -1.31 7.42
C ASP A 94 -2.19 -2.64 6.70
N VAL A 95 -3.32 -2.81 6.01
CA VAL A 95 -3.56 -3.98 5.14
C VAL A 95 -2.48 -4.11 4.07
N SER A 96 -2.05 -3.01 3.44
CA SER A 96 -0.94 -3.04 2.48
C SER A 96 0.38 -3.47 3.14
N VAL A 97 0.70 -2.93 4.33
CA VAL A 97 1.89 -3.31 5.10
C VAL A 97 1.91 -4.81 5.40
N TYR A 98 0.80 -5.36 5.92
CA TYR A 98 0.70 -6.80 6.18
C TYR A 98 0.66 -7.64 4.90
N SER A 99 0.13 -7.12 3.79
CA SER A 99 0.16 -7.81 2.49
C SER A 99 1.59 -7.98 1.96
N HIS A 100 2.47 -7.00 2.20
CA HIS A 100 3.91 -7.13 1.90
C HIS A 100 4.58 -8.19 2.78
N LEU A 101 4.22 -8.28 4.07
CA LEU A 101 4.69 -9.35 4.94
C LEU A 101 4.25 -10.73 4.43
N MET A 102 2.98 -10.90 4.08
CA MET A 102 2.47 -12.15 3.52
C MET A 102 3.15 -12.50 2.20
N SER A 103 3.48 -11.50 1.37
CA SER A 103 4.24 -11.70 0.14
C SER A 103 5.67 -12.19 0.42
N SER A 104 6.35 -11.65 1.43
CA SER A 104 7.67 -12.12 1.84
C SER A 104 7.63 -13.56 2.38
N ILE A 105 6.65 -13.88 3.23
CA ILE A 105 6.41 -15.26 3.72
C ILE A 105 6.15 -16.21 2.55
N ASN A 106 5.31 -15.82 1.59
CA ASN A 106 5.03 -16.62 0.40
C ASN A 106 6.32 -16.91 -0.38
N ARG A 107 7.18 -15.91 -0.62
CA ARG A 107 8.47 -16.09 -1.33
C ARG A 107 9.41 -17.01 -0.56
N LEU A 108 9.52 -16.79 0.76
CA LEU A 108 10.29 -17.63 1.66
C LEU A 108 9.90 -19.11 1.52
N ILE A 109 8.60 -19.40 1.55
CA ILE A 109 8.08 -20.77 1.45
C ILE A 109 8.34 -21.36 0.06
N VAL A 110 8.03 -20.63 -1.01
CA VAL A 110 8.18 -21.10 -2.40
C VAL A 110 9.63 -21.43 -2.73
N ILE A 111 10.58 -20.62 -2.27
CA ILE A 111 12.00 -20.78 -2.61
C ILE A 111 12.68 -21.76 -1.66
N SER A 112 12.38 -21.73 -0.37
CA SER A 112 13.03 -22.60 0.61
C SER A 112 12.53 -24.05 0.54
N TRP A 113 11.27 -24.26 0.13
CA TRP A 113 10.64 -25.58 0.06
C TRP A 113 9.80 -25.73 -1.22
N PRO A 114 10.39 -25.77 -2.42
CA PRO A 114 9.65 -25.71 -3.69
C PRO A 114 8.68 -26.88 -3.90
N ILE A 115 8.96 -28.07 -3.37
CA ILE A 115 8.09 -29.25 -3.48
C ILE A 115 6.87 -29.10 -2.55
N GLU A 116 7.12 -28.87 -1.26
CA GLU A 116 6.06 -28.75 -0.25
C GLU A 116 5.26 -27.45 -0.38
N SER A 117 5.84 -26.40 -0.98
CA SER A 117 5.17 -25.11 -1.20
C SER A 117 3.85 -25.25 -1.96
N ARG A 118 3.72 -26.23 -2.86
CA ARG A 118 2.45 -26.45 -3.60
C ARG A 118 1.33 -26.96 -2.69
N LYS A 119 1.66 -27.73 -1.65
CA LYS A 119 0.69 -28.22 -0.67
C LYS A 119 0.36 -27.12 0.35
N ILE A 120 1.39 -26.42 0.83
CA ILE A 120 1.27 -25.34 1.82
C ILE A 120 0.53 -24.13 1.25
N LEU A 121 0.91 -23.64 0.08
CA LEU A 121 0.38 -22.44 -0.57
C LEU A 121 -0.65 -22.79 -1.65
N ASN A 122 -1.59 -23.66 -1.29
CA ASN A 122 -2.78 -23.87 -2.10
C ASN A 122 -3.73 -22.66 -2.03
N GLN A 123 -4.77 -22.63 -2.86
CA GLN A 123 -5.69 -21.49 -2.92
C GLN A 123 -6.41 -21.20 -1.60
N ARG A 124 -6.79 -22.23 -0.83
CA ARG A 124 -7.49 -22.05 0.45
C ARG A 124 -6.56 -21.38 1.46
N ASN A 125 -5.34 -21.90 1.59
CA ASN A 125 -4.36 -21.37 2.53
C ASN A 125 -3.92 -19.95 2.13
N THR A 126 -3.83 -19.67 0.83
CA THR A 126 -3.54 -18.31 0.34
C THR A 126 -4.67 -17.33 0.70
N LYS A 127 -5.93 -17.72 0.52
CA LYS A 127 -7.07 -16.90 0.96
C LYS A 127 -7.07 -16.68 2.48
N VAL A 128 -6.64 -17.66 3.25
CA VAL A 128 -6.43 -17.49 4.70
C VAL A 128 -5.32 -16.48 4.97
N LEU A 129 -4.16 -16.55 4.30
CA LEU A 129 -3.09 -15.56 4.44
C LEU A 129 -3.56 -14.14 4.11
N ILE A 130 -4.33 -13.98 3.03
CA ILE A 130 -4.97 -12.70 2.67
C ILE A 130 -5.92 -12.28 3.79
N GLY A 131 -6.81 -13.16 4.24
CA GLY A 131 -7.74 -12.87 5.33
C GLY A 131 -7.04 -12.43 6.62
N VAL A 132 -5.90 -13.03 6.95
CA VAL A 132 -5.06 -12.63 8.09
C VAL A 132 -4.50 -11.22 7.90
N ALA A 133 -3.97 -10.88 6.71
CA ALA A 133 -3.47 -9.53 6.45
C ALA A 133 -4.56 -8.46 6.60
N TRP A 134 -5.75 -8.71 6.05
CA TRP A 134 -6.90 -7.81 6.18
C TRP A 134 -7.41 -7.71 7.62
N PHE A 135 -7.48 -8.84 8.32
CA PHE A 135 -7.88 -8.89 9.73
C PHE A 135 -6.92 -8.07 10.61
N LEU A 136 -5.61 -8.23 10.43
CA LEU A 136 -4.62 -7.47 11.18
C LEU A 136 -4.70 -5.97 10.86
N GLY A 137 -4.87 -5.57 9.60
CA GLY A 137 -5.07 -4.17 9.25
C GLY A 137 -6.34 -3.58 9.88
N PHE A 138 -7.47 -4.29 9.84
CA PHE A 138 -8.70 -3.83 10.50
C PHE A 138 -8.65 -3.89 12.03
N LEU A 139 -7.74 -4.66 12.62
CA LEU A 139 -7.52 -4.62 14.07
C LEU A 139 -7.04 -3.22 14.52
N HIS A 140 -6.23 -2.54 13.69
CA HIS A 140 -5.81 -1.16 13.92
C HIS A 140 -6.95 -0.14 13.77
N PHE A 141 -8.08 -0.54 13.16
CA PHE A 141 -9.24 0.34 13.05
C PHE A 141 -10.01 0.48 14.38
N ILE A 142 -9.91 -0.51 15.28
CA ILE A 142 -10.72 -0.57 16.52
C ILE A 142 -10.59 0.69 17.41
N PRO A 143 -9.39 1.25 17.66
CA PRO A 143 -9.27 2.44 18.50
C PRO A 143 -10.04 3.65 17.97
N TYR A 144 -10.22 3.77 16.65
CA TYR A 144 -10.91 4.91 16.01
C TYR A 144 -12.40 4.97 16.32
N PHE A 145 -13.02 3.90 16.84
CA PHE A 145 -14.40 3.96 17.33
C PHE A 145 -14.56 4.92 18.52
N ARG A 146 -13.48 5.25 19.24
CA ARG A 146 -13.45 6.33 20.24
C ARG A 146 -13.22 7.69 19.57
N VAL A 147 -14.14 8.08 18.69
CA VAL A 147 -14.04 9.25 17.79
C VAL A 147 -13.71 10.60 18.46
N ASP A 148 -13.99 10.74 19.76
CA ASP A 148 -13.71 11.97 20.50
C ASP A 148 -12.25 12.07 20.97
N GLN A 149 -11.59 10.93 21.14
CA GLN A 149 -10.23 10.87 21.68
C GLN A 149 -9.21 10.34 20.67
N CYS A 150 -9.59 9.33 19.90
CA CYS A 150 -8.72 8.55 19.04
C CYS A 150 -9.13 8.82 17.58
N TYR A 151 -8.46 9.77 16.94
CA TYR A 151 -8.76 10.11 15.57
C TYR A 151 -7.51 10.57 14.81
N ILE A 152 -7.59 10.44 13.51
CA ILE A 152 -6.72 11.10 12.53
C ILE A 152 -7.62 11.92 11.62
N VAL A 153 -7.18 13.10 11.22
CA VAL A 153 -7.96 14.03 10.41
C VAL A 153 -7.11 14.65 9.32
N PHE A 154 -7.75 14.92 8.18
CA PHE A 154 -7.13 15.60 7.06
C PHE A 154 -7.45 17.09 7.10
N TYR A 155 -6.41 17.92 7.23
CA TYR A 155 -6.54 19.37 7.23
C TYR A 155 -6.49 19.89 5.80
N ALA A 156 -7.67 20.23 5.25
CA ALA A 156 -7.81 20.79 3.91
C ALA A 156 -6.98 22.07 3.68
N SER A 157 -6.75 22.88 4.72
CA SER A 157 -5.98 24.13 4.64
C SER A 157 -4.45 23.94 4.57
N LYS A 158 -3.95 22.79 5.00
CA LYS A 158 -2.53 22.46 5.05
C LYS A 158 -2.16 21.26 4.17
N TYR A 159 -3.16 20.55 3.67
CA TYR A 159 -3.06 19.31 2.88
C TYR A 159 -2.37 18.16 3.62
N ILE A 160 -2.39 18.15 4.96
CA ILE A 160 -1.72 17.13 5.78
C ILE A 160 -2.69 16.35 6.64
N TRP A 161 -2.25 15.17 7.08
CA TRP A 161 -2.92 14.36 8.08
C TRP A 161 -2.28 14.58 9.43
N GLU A 162 -3.08 14.79 10.48
CA GLU A 162 -2.57 14.82 11.84
C GLU A 162 -3.41 13.91 12.74
N PHE A 163 -2.72 13.21 13.64
CA PHE A 163 -3.36 12.46 14.73
C PHE A 163 -3.83 13.41 15.83
N SER A 164 -4.81 12.98 16.62
CA SER A 164 -5.34 13.74 17.75
C SER A 164 -4.22 14.18 18.72
N PRO A 165 -4.20 15.44 19.21
CA PRO A 165 -3.12 15.98 20.04
C PRO A 165 -3.24 15.55 21.51
N ASN A 166 -3.40 14.25 21.76
CA ASN A 166 -3.57 13.66 23.07
C ASN A 166 -2.85 12.31 23.14
N TYR A 167 -2.90 11.66 24.30
CA TYR A 167 -2.25 10.36 24.49
C TYR A 167 -2.73 9.29 23.49
N CYS A 168 -4.02 9.26 23.13
CA CYS A 168 -4.49 8.28 22.16
C CYS A 168 -3.89 8.51 20.76
N GLY A 169 -3.80 9.76 20.31
CA GLY A 169 -3.15 10.06 19.02
C GLY A 169 -1.67 9.74 19.00
N PHE A 170 -0.97 9.90 20.14
CA PHE A 170 0.40 9.39 20.28
C PHE A 170 0.46 7.87 20.10
N VAL A 171 -0.44 7.12 20.74
CA VAL A 171 -0.52 5.66 20.57
C VAL A 171 -0.85 5.28 19.13
N LEU A 172 -1.82 5.94 18.50
CA LEU A 172 -2.20 5.70 17.10
C LEU A 172 -1.02 5.92 16.14
N GLY A 173 -0.36 7.08 16.21
CA GLY A 173 0.72 7.40 15.29
C GLY A 173 2.03 6.69 15.62
N LYS A 174 2.55 6.86 16.83
CA LYS A 174 3.92 6.40 17.15
C LYS A 174 4.00 4.92 17.50
N VAL A 175 2.97 4.34 18.14
CA VAL A 175 2.99 2.93 18.55
C VAL A 175 2.36 2.04 17.49
N LEU A 176 1.12 2.34 17.09
CA LEU A 176 0.36 1.48 16.21
C LEU A 176 0.77 1.62 14.74
N ASP A 177 0.86 2.83 14.18
CA ASP A 177 1.30 3.00 12.78
C ASP A 177 2.82 2.85 12.64
N PHE A 178 3.61 3.73 13.28
CA PHE A 178 5.08 3.70 13.13
C PHE A 178 5.71 2.44 13.74
N GLY A 179 5.44 2.15 15.01
CA GLY A 179 6.06 1.03 15.73
C GLY A 179 5.75 -0.33 15.09
N THR A 180 4.49 -0.56 14.71
CA THR A 180 4.11 -1.78 13.98
C THR A 180 4.69 -1.80 12.58
N GLY A 181 4.68 -0.68 11.85
CA GLY A 181 5.27 -0.58 10.52
C GLY A 181 6.76 -0.97 10.52
N VAL A 182 7.56 -0.39 11.42
CA VAL A 182 8.98 -0.75 11.59
C VAL A 182 9.15 -2.22 11.96
N SER A 183 8.34 -2.74 12.90
CA SER A 183 8.41 -4.14 13.32
C SER A 183 8.16 -5.10 12.15
N VAL A 184 7.13 -4.82 11.34
CA VAL A 184 6.81 -5.60 10.14
C VAL A 184 7.92 -5.49 9.10
N PHE A 185 8.52 -4.31 8.91
CA PHE A 185 9.61 -4.10 7.96
C PHE A 185 10.86 -4.90 8.35
N VAL A 186 11.21 -4.97 9.64
CA VAL A 186 12.30 -5.81 10.13
C VAL A 186 12.04 -7.29 9.83
N LEU A 187 10.80 -7.76 10.01
CA LEU A 187 10.43 -9.14 9.67
C LEU A 187 10.55 -9.41 8.17
N ILE A 188 10.07 -8.49 7.32
CA ILE A 188 10.19 -8.59 5.86
C ILE A 188 11.66 -8.67 5.44
N ILE A 189 12.50 -7.76 5.94
CA ILE A 189 13.93 -7.75 5.63
C ILE A 189 14.58 -9.06 6.07
N THR A 190 14.24 -9.56 7.26
CA THR A 190 14.77 -10.82 7.78
C THR A 190 14.41 -12.00 6.88
N PHE A 191 13.13 -12.12 6.50
CA PHE A 191 12.64 -13.19 5.63
C PHE A 191 13.21 -13.09 4.21
N ASP A 192 13.31 -11.88 3.66
CA ASP A 192 13.87 -11.66 2.33
C ASP A 192 15.39 -11.93 2.30
N LEU A 193 16.14 -11.54 3.33
CA LEU A 193 17.56 -11.88 3.46
C LEU A 193 17.76 -13.40 3.53
N TYR A 194 16.99 -14.10 4.36
CA TYR A 194 17.03 -15.56 4.41
C TYR A 194 16.70 -16.18 3.05
N THR A 195 15.67 -15.67 2.38
CA THR A 195 15.26 -16.11 1.04
C THR A 195 16.40 -15.93 0.03
N VAL A 196 17.09 -14.79 0.02
CA VAL A 196 18.25 -14.53 -0.84
C VAL A 196 19.41 -15.49 -0.56
N LEU A 197 19.69 -15.79 0.70
CA LEU A 197 20.71 -16.78 1.06
C LEU A 197 20.35 -18.16 0.51
N ARG A 198 19.08 -18.58 0.63
CA ARG A 198 18.60 -19.85 0.07
C ARG A 198 18.67 -19.87 -1.46
N ILE A 199 18.30 -18.78 -2.14
CA ILE A 199 18.45 -18.64 -3.59
C ILE A 199 19.90 -18.89 -4.00
N ARG A 200 20.87 -18.26 -3.33
CA ARG A 200 22.31 -18.40 -3.65
C ARG A 200 22.82 -19.83 -3.48
N THR A 201 22.30 -20.57 -2.51
CA THR A 201 22.68 -21.98 -2.30
C THR A 201 22.06 -22.88 -3.36
N ILE A 202 20.78 -22.69 -3.70
CA ILE A 202 20.05 -23.57 -4.64
C ILE A 202 20.43 -23.28 -6.10
N MET A 203 20.65 -22.01 -6.47
CA MET A 203 21.03 -21.62 -7.83
C MET A 203 22.42 -22.11 -8.26
N LYS A 204 23.30 -22.47 -7.32
CA LYS A 204 24.58 -23.12 -7.64
C LYS A 204 24.39 -24.55 -8.14
N VAL A 205 23.25 -25.17 -7.85
CA VAL A 205 22.98 -26.60 -8.13
C VAL A 205 22.02 -26.77 -9.30
N GLU A 206 21.03 -25.89 -9.45
CA GLU A 206 20.04 -25.95 -10.53
C GLU A 206 19.85 -24.60 -11.24
N HIS A 207 19.77 -24.64 -12.58
CA HIS A 207 19.36 -23.51 -13.42
C HIS A 207 18.00 -23.79 -14.08
N GLY A 208 16.92 -23.57 -13.34
CA GLY A 208 15.55 -23.75 -13.84
C GLY A 208 14.88 -22.47 -14.35
N TRP A 209 14.08 -22.55 -15.41
CA TRP A 209 13.21 -21.44 -15.88
C TRP A 209 12.28 -20.91 -14.78
N ARG A 210 11.75 -21.81 -13.94
CA ARG A 210 10.86 -21.46 -12.83
C ARG A 210 11.55 -20.55 -11.80
N GLN A 211 12.80 -20.82 -11.45
CA GLN A 211 13.56 -19.99 -10.49
C GLN A 211 13.77 -18.56 -11.01
N ARG A 212 13.98 -18.38 -12.31
CA ARG A 212 14.10 -17.04 -12.93
C ARG A 212 12.80 -16.25 -12.81
N GLN A 213 11.65 -16.90 -12.94
CA GLN A 213 10.35 -16.27 -12.75
C GLN A 213 10.14 -15.86 -11.27
N GLU A 214 10.50 -16.73 -10.31
CA GLU A 214 10.41 -16.39 -8.89
C GLU A 214 11.34 -15.22 -8.51
N LEU A 215 12.56 -15.17 -9.07
CA LEU A 215 13.49 -14.06 -8.85
C LEU A 215 12.96 -12.74 -9.41
N LYS A 216 12.29 -12.79 -10.56
CA LYS A 216 11.60 -11.63 -11.14
C LYS A 216 10.52 -11.13 -10.17
N PHE A 217 9.65 -11.99 -9.65
CA PHE A 217 8.63 -11.60 -8.68
C PHE A 217 9.21 -11.13 -7.34
N PHE A 218 10.35 -11.69 -6.92
CA PHE A 218 11.11 -11.19 -5.78
C PHE A 218 11.56 -9.74 -6.00
N ALA A 219 12.17 -9.43 -7.15
CA ALA A 219 12.61 -8.08 -7.48
C ALA A 219 11.45 -7.06 -7.51
N GLN A 220 10.28 -7.46 -8.03
CA GLN A 220 9.06 -6.66 -7.97
C GLN A 220 8.75 -6.24 -6.53
N SER A 221 8.63 -7.23 -5.64
CA SER A 221 8.23 -6.98 -4.26
C SER A 221 9.28 -6.19 -3.47
N CYS A 222 10.57 -6.37 -3.75
CA CYS A 222 11.61 -5.53 -3.14
C CYS A 222 11.49 -4.08 -3.57
N LEU A 223 11.22 -3.80 -4.85
CA LEU A 223 11.03 -2.43 -5.32
C LEU A 223 9.81 -1.77 -4.66
N GLN A 224 8.69 -2.48 -4.58
CA GLN A 224 7.48 -2.02 -3.88
C GLN A 224 7.79 -1.75 -2.40
N PHE A 225 8.46 -2.67 -1.72
CA PHE A 225 8.83 -2.54 -0.31
C PHE A 225 9.76 -1.36 -0.03
N CYS A 226 10.77 -1.12 -0.89
CA CYS A 226 11.65 0.04 -0.74
C CYS A 226 10.88 1.36 -0.73
N ILE A 227 9.82 1.49 -1.53
CA ILE A 227 8.99 2.70 -1.58
C ILE A 227 8.22 2.87 -0.26
N PHE A 228 7.68 1.79 0.31
CA PHE A 228 7.03 1.82 1.63
C PHE A 228 7.99 2.29 2.75
N VAL A 229 9.24 1.83 2.72
CA VAL A 229 10.29 2.28 3.65
C VAL A 229 10.57 3.77 3.47
N VAL A 230 10.71 4.24 2.23
CA VAL A 230 10.91 5.67 1.93
C VAL A 230 9.74 6.51 2.44
N LYS A 231 8.49 6.10 2.19
CA LYS A 231 7.30 6.80 2.71
C LYS A 231 7.32 6.88 4.22
N LEU A 232 7.47 5.75 4.92
CA LEU A 232 7.41 5.73 6.39
C LEU A 232 8.54 6.57 7.01
N SER A 233 9.72 6.53 6.40
CA SER A 233 10.87 7.33 6.84
C SER A 233 10.62 8.82 6.65
N ASN A 234 10.03 9.21 5.51
CA ASN A 234 9.66 10.60 5.27
C ASN A 234 8.59 11.09 6.24
N PHE A 235 7.54 10.28 6.44
CA PHE A 235 6.43 10.65 7.29
C PHE A 235 6.83 10.86 8.75
N TYR A 236 7.73 10.02 9.29
CA TYR A 236 8.07 10.06 10.72
C TYR A 236 9.38 10.75 11.08
N PHE A 237 10.35 10.86 10.17
CA PHE A 237 11.63 11.52 10.46
C PHE A 237 11.80 12.83 9.71
N ILE A 238 11.40 12.89 8.43
CA ILE A 238 11.66 14.06 7.59
C ILE A 238 10.57 15.12 7.79
N SER A 239 9.30 14.70 7.91
CA SER A 239 8.18 15.63 8.09
C SER A 239 8.29 16.44 9.38
N GLU A 240 8.92 15.90 10.44
CA GLU A 240 9.07 16.58 11.73
C GLU A 240 9.85 17.90 11.62
N TYR A 241 10.76 18.03 10.65
CA TYR A 241 11.47 19.28 10.39
C TYR A 241 10.59 20.38 9.78
N PHE A 242 9.46 20.01 9.17
CA PHE A 242 8.61 20.93 8.41
C PHE A 242 7.26 21.21 9.10
N VAL A 243 6.75 20.24 9.88
CA VAL A 243 5.46 20.33 10.57
C VAL A 243 5.44 21.42 11.65
N GLY A 244 6.58 21.84 12.20
CA GLY A 244 6.64 22.90 13.22
C GLY A 244 6.26 24.31 12.72
N ASP A 245 6.42 24.60 11.43
CA ASP A 245 6.07 25.90 10.83
C ASP A 245 5.25 25.70 9.56
N HIS A 246 3.94 25.51 9.75
CA HIS A 246 3.01 25.27 8.66
C HIS A 246 2.79 26.48 7.73
N ILE A 247 3.20 27.69 8.13
CA ILE A 247 2.99 28.89 7.31
C ILE A 247 4.05 28.90 6.21
N ASN A 248 5.31 28.66 6.56
CA ASN A 248 6.41 28.68 5.59
C ASN A 248 6.67 27.30 4.94
N ASN A 249 6.42 26.20 5.66
CA ASN A 249 6.81 24.85 5.22
C ASN A 249 5.65 23.93 4.84
N ARG A 250 4.47 24.46 4.49
CA ARG A 250 3.31 23.65 4.07
C ARG A 250 3.62 22.68 2.92
N TRP A 251 4.35 23.12 1.89
CA TRP A 251 4.66 22.32 0.71
C TRP A 251 5.63 21.17 1.05
N PRO A 252 6.78 21.42 1.72
CA PRO A 252 7.61 20.35 2.25
C PRO A 252 6.85 19.36 3.16
N ALA A 253 5.97 19.85 4.04
CA ALA A 253 5.16 18.99 4.90
C ALA A 253 4.19 18.12 4.07
N PHE A 254 3.49 18.71 3.09
CA PHE A 254 2.64 17.98 2.15
C PHE A 254 3.39 16.90 1.37
N PHE A 255 4.55 17.25 0.79
CA PHE A 255 5.35 16.33 -0.02
C PHE A 255 5.92 15.17 0.79
N THR A 256 6.29 15.40 2.06
CA THR A 256 6.85 14.38 2.95
C THR A 256 5.79 13.52 3.64
N THR A 257 4.51 13.88 3.54
CA THR A 257 3.39 13.17 4.19
C THR A 257 2.37 12.66 3.17
N THR A 258 1.33 13.44 2.89
CA THR A 258 0.17 13.10 2.05
C THR A 258 0.58 12.66 0.65
N PHE A 259 1.42 13.44 -0.01
CA PHE A 259 1.88 13.13 -1.37
C PHE A 259 2.61 11.79 -1.44
N LEU A 260 3.56 11.53 -0.53
CA LEU A 260 4.31 10.26 -0.54
C LEU A 260 3.42 9.07 -0.21
N TRP A 261 2.44 9.25 0.67
CA TRP A 261 1.45 8.21 0.95
C TRP A 261 0.67 7.84 -0.31
N GLU A 262 0.10 8.82 -0.99
CA GLU A 262 -0.64 8.61 -2.22
C GLU A 262 0.22 8.05 -3.36
N LEU A 263 1.42 8.63 -3.56
CA LEU A 263 2.38 8.21 -4.56
C LEU A 263 2.77 6.75 -4.39
N THR A 264 2.95 6.28 -3.14
CA THR A 264 3.31 4.89 -2.85
C THR A 264 2.28 3.92 -3.41
N HIS A 265 0.98 4.17 -3.18
CA HIS A 265 -0.09 3.33 -3.71
C HIS A 265 -0.23 3.43 -5.23
N CYS A 266 0.04 4.61 -5.80
CA CYS A 266 0.02 4.83 -7.24
C CYS A 266 1.14 4.05 -7.96
N VAL A 267 2.38 4.18 -7.46
CA VAL A 267 3.58 3.54 -8.03
C VAL A 267 3.53 2.02 -7.87
N ASP A 268 2.93 1.50 -6.81
CA ASP A 268 2.78 0.05 -6.60
C ASP A 268 2.09 -0.64 -7.80
N GLY A 269 1.03 -0.03 -8.33
CA GLY A 269 0.33 -0.50 -9.53
C GLY A 269 1.22 -0.46 -10.78
N PHE A 270 1.99 0.62 -10.97
CA PHE A 270 2.94 0.74 -12.08
C PHE A 270 4.06 -0.29 -12.03
N ILE A 271 4.54 -0.64 -10.84
CA ILE A 271 5.55 -1.68 -10.67
C ILE A 271 5.00 -3.04 -11.06
N LEU A 272 3.74 -3.35 -10.75
CA LEU A 272 3.17 -4.68 -10.99
C LEU A 272 3.00 -4.99 -12.49
N ILE A 273 2.55 -4.02 -13.27
CA ILE A 273 2.23 -4.17 -14.70
C ILE A 273 3.35 -4.88 -15.51
N PRO A 274 4.59 -4.37 -15.58
CA PRO A 274 5.64 -4.99 -16.41
C PRO A 274 6.04 -6.40 -15.93
N PHE A 275 5.80 -6.71 -14.65
CA PHE A 275 6.14 -8.02 -14.11
C PHE A 275 5.15 -9.10 -14.55
N HIS A 276 3.88 -8.74 -14.77
CA HIS A 276 2.81 -9.67 -15.16
C HIS A 276 2.35 -9.54 -16.62
N TYR A 277 2.72 -8.47 -17.33
CA TYR A 277 2.27 -8.19 -18.70
C TYR A 277 2.55 -9.31 -19.71
N LYS A 278 3.72 -9.96 -19.62
CA LYS A 278 4.10 -11.06 -20.52
C LYS A 278 3.19 -12.28 -20.37
N ASP A 279 2.72 -12.56 -19.15
CA ASP A 279 1.81 -13.67 -18.88
C ASP A 279 0.43 -13.39 -19.48
N TRP A 280 -0.06 -12.14 -19.37
CA TRP A 280 -1.28 -11.69 -20.03
C TRP A 280 -1.19 -11.76 -21.55
N ARG A 281 -0.18 -11.13 -22.18
CA ARG A 281 -0.02 -11.11 -23.64
C ARG A 281 0.07 -12.52 -24.23
N ARG A 282 0.76 -13.45 -23.56
CA ARG A 282 0.85 -14.84 -24.02
C ARG A 282 -0.52 -15.51 -24.10
N ARG A 283 -1.37 -15.30 -23.08
CA ARG A 283 -2.71 -15.89 -23.06
C ARG A 283 -3.66 -15.19 -24.02
N ASP A 284 -3.57 -13.86 -24.07
CA ASP A 284 -4.37 -13.02 -24.97
C ASP A 284 -4.06 -13.30 -26.45
N ASN A 285 -2.84 -13.71 -26.80
CA ASN A 285 -2.51 -14.14 -28.17
C ASN A 285 -2.94 -15.58 -28.50
N VAL A 286 -3.22 -16.41 -27.48
CA VAL A 286 -3.66 -17.81 -27.67
C VAL A 286 -5.19 -17.90 -27.82
N LEU A 287 -5.94 -17.05 -27.11
CA LEU A 287 -7.40 -16.99 -27.19
C LEU A 287 -8.00 -16.61 -28.56
N PRO A 288 -7.44 -15.66 -29.36
CA PRO A 288 -7.97 -15.28 -30.67
C PRO A 288 -7.67 -16.32 -31.77
N VAL A 289 -6.95 -17.40 -31.47
CA VAL A 289 -6.69 -18.51 -32.42
C VAL A 289 -7.70 -19.65 -32.24
N ILE A 290 -8.51 -19.62 -31.18
CA ILE A 290 -9.47 -20.70 -30.82
C ILE A 290 -10.93 -20.22 -30.95
N ALA A 291 -11.15 -18.96 -31.35
CA ALA A 291 -12.46 -18.39 -31.67
C ALA A 291 -12.60 -18.23 -33.18
#